data_AF-A0AAD9QNU9-F1
#
_entry.id   AF-A0AAD9QNU9-F1
#
_cell.length_a   1.000
_cell.length_b   1.000
_cell.length_c   1.000
_cell.angle_alpha   90.00
_cell.angle_beta   90.00
_cell.angle_gamma   90.00
#
_symmetry.space_group_name_H-M   'P 1'
#
loop_
_entity.id
_entity.type
_entity.pdbx_description
1 polymer ?
#
loop_
_entity_poly.entity_id
_entity_poly.type
_entity_poly.pdbx_seq_one_letter_code
_entity_poly.pdbx_strand_id
1 'polypeptide(L)'
;MQRGLERQPCPNCCASRKYYCYVCYITVGVNRSLIPTIKLPIKVDIIKHKGELVGKSTATHARILAPEDVTIHVYPDAISLKTLGERHNTGSMHLPESAGSDLFDRVVFIDSTWQQCHKIIADEKLVGFQKVKLENAITHFWREYDGKYDNLLFFFAFQYNLIQEEQAKKLKARDFTKQT
;
A
#
# COMPACT_ATOMS: atom_id res chain seq x y z
N MET A 1 24.78 1.62 18.44
CA MET A 1 24.41 1.26 17.04
C MET A 1 24.87 -0.17 16.78
N GLN A 2 23.98 -1.17 16.84
CA GLN A 2 24.33 -2.55 16.52
C GLN A 2 24.52 -2.68 15.00
N ARG A 3 25.71 -3.14 14.58
CA ARG A 3 26.01 -3.53 13.19
C ARG A 3 24.98 -4.56 12.73
N GLY A 4 24.58 -4.44 11.46
CA GLY A 4 23.33 -4.95 10.91
C GLY A 4 23.02 -6.42 11.20
N LEU A 5 21.76 -6.68 11.54
CA LEU A 5 21.17 -8.01 11.66
C LEU A 5 21.56 -8.89 10.46
N GLU A 6 22.06 -10.08 10.75
CA GLU A 6 22.36 -11.11 9.75
C GLU A 6 21.08 -11.56 9.05
N ARG A 7 21.22 -12.06 7.82
CA ARG A 7 20.07 -12.62 7.08
C ARG A 7 19.58 -13.89 7.78
N GLN A 8 18.28 -14.00 7.98
CA GLN A 8 17.60 -15.13 8.57
C GLN A 8 16.67 -15.80 7.53
N PRO A 9 16.40 -17.11 7.65
CA PRO A 9 15.41 -17.77 6.81
C PRO A 9 14.01 -17.25 7.15
N CYS A 10 13.21 -16.97 6.12
CA CYS A 10 11.79 -16.67 6.28
C CYS A 10 11.07 -17.89 6.89
N PRO A 11 10.26 -17.74 7.96
CA PRO A 11 9.58 -18.88 8.57
C PRO A 11 8.54 -19.56 7.64
N ASN A 12 8.05 -18.85 6.63
CA ASN A 12 7.02 -19.38 5.73
C ASN A 12 7.59 -20.00 4.45
N CYS A 13 8.64 -19.41 3.86
CA CYS A 13 9.19 -19.87 2.58
C CYS A 13 10.66 -20.27 2.62
N CYS A 14 11.27 -20.26 3.81
CA CYS A 14 12.68 -20.58 4.07
C CYS A 14 13.73 -19.72 3.34
N ALA A 15 13.30 -18.80 2.47
CA ALA A 15 14.21 -17.96 1.71
C ALA A 15 14.96 -17.00 2.64
N SER A 16 16.25 -16.81 2.39
CA SER A 16 17.10 -15.92 3.20
C SER A 16 16.70 -14.45 3.03
N ARG A 17 16.38 -13.76 4.13
CA ARG A 17 15.90 -12.37 4.18
C ARG A 17 16.57 -11.62 5.34
N LYS A 18 16.68 -10.29 5.24
CA LYS A 18 17.31 -9.47 6.30
C LYS A 18 16.31 -8.91 7.31
N TYR A 19 15.25 -8.25 6.83
CA TYR A 19 14.28 -7.54 7.67
C TYR A 19 12.83 -7.99 7.45
N TYR A 20 12.50 -8.43 6.24
CA TYR A 20 11.17 -8.88 5.87
C TYR A 20 11.22 -9.74 4.62
N CYS A 21 10.17 -10.53 4.40
CA CYS A 21 9.98 -11.32 3.20
C CYS A 21 9.03 -10.62 2.23
N TYR A 22 9.52 -10.25 1.05
CA TYR A 22 8.73 -9.65 -0.04
C TYR A 22 7.84 -10.65 -0.82
N VAL A 23 7.78 -11.91 -0.36
CA VAL A 23 6.89 -12.96 -0.89
C VAL A 23 5.79 -13.28 0.12
N CYS A 24 6.19 -13.49 1.37
CA CYS A 24 5.26 -13.85 2.45
C CYS A 24 4.70 -12.63 3.18
N TYR A 25 5.26 -11.44 2.94
CA TYR A 25 4.86 -10.16 3.52
C TYR A 25 4.86 -10.14 5.05
N ILE A 26 5.91 -10.71 5.64
CA ILE A 26 6.13 -10.78 7.09
C ILE A 26 7.51 -10.24 7.45
N THR A 27 7.69 -9.84 8.70
CA THR A 27 9.00 -9.47 9.25
C THR A 27 9.90 -10.71 9.37
N VAL A 28 11.20 -10.54 9.17
CA VAL A 28 12.22 -11.59 9.29
C VAL A 28 13.42 -10.98 9.99
N GLY A 29 13.94 -11.62 11.05
CA GLY A 29 15.07 -11.07 11.81
C GLY A 29 14.74 -9.82 12.64
N VAL A 30 13.47 -9.37 12.66
CA VAL A 30 12.99 -8.24 13.44
C VAL A 30 11.74 -8.67 14.21
N ASN A 31 11.66 -8.27 15.49
CA ASN A 31 10.48 -8.53 16.31
C ASN A 31 9.27 -7.77 15.75
N ARG A 32 8.20 -8.51 15.40
CA ARG A 32 6.97 -7.94 14.81
C ARG A 32 6.30 -6.90 15.72
N SER A 33 6.45 -6.99 17.04
CA SER A 33 5.90 -6.05 18.01
C SER A 33 6.51 -4.65 17.93
N LEU A 34 7.67 -4.50 17.30
CA LEU A 34 8.30 -3.19 17.06
C LEU A 34 7.72 -2.47 15.84
N ILE A 35 6.94 -3.16 15.02
CA ILE A 35 6.34 -2.61 13.81
C ILE A 35 4.86 -2.32 14.10
N PRO A 36 4.36 -1.10 13.86
CA PRO A 36 2.96 -0.79 14.12
C PRO A 36 2.05 -1.59 13.18
N THR A 37 0.89 -1.99 13.72
CA THR A 37 -0.21 -2.49 12.90
C THR A 37 -1.23 -1.37 12.74
N ILE A 38 -1.51 -1.01 11.49
CA ILE A 38 -2.37 0.11 11.12
C ILE A 38 -3.65 -0.45 10.53
N LYS A 39 -4.79 0.12 10.94
CA LYS A 39 -6.09 -0.13 10.33
C LYS A 39 -6.36 0.94 9.28
N LEU A 40 -6.64 0.54 8.05
CA LEU A 40 -6.98 1.47 6.98
C LEU A 40 -8.49 1.75 7.00
N PRO A 41 -8.91 2.97 6.59
CA PRO A 41 -10.32 3.30 6.44
C PRO A 41 -10.98 2.59 5.25
N ILE A 42 -10.21 1.93 4.39
CA ILE A 42 -10.67 1.28 3.16
C ILE A 42 -9.88 -0.02 2.92
N LYS A 43 -10.49 -1.00 2.27
CA LYS A 43 -9.76 -2.19 1.80
C LYS A 43 -8.92 -1.85 0.58
N VAL A 44 -7.70 -2.36 0.54
CA VAL A 44 -6.74 -2.08 -0.52
C VAL A 44 -6.29 -3.39 -1.14
N ASP A 45 -6.45 -3.52 -2.45
CA ASP A 45 -5.83 -4.60 -3.22
C ASP A 45 -4.72 -4.01 -4.08
N ILE A 46 -3.57 -4.67 -4.13
CA ILE A 46 -2.43 -4.25 -4.94
C ILE A 46 -2.14 -5.36 -5.93
N ILE A 47 -2.29 -5.08 -7.22
CA ILE A 47 -1.91 -5.99 -8.29
C ILE A 47 -0.49 -5.67 -8.70
N LYS A 48 0.40 -6.66 -8.59
CA LYS A 48 1.78 -6.60 -9.09
C LYS A 48 1.98 -7.58 -10.22
N HIS A 49 2.73 -7.22 -11.24
CA HIS A 49 3.07 -8.14 -12.32
C HIS A 49 4.22 -9.09 -11.90
N LYS A 50 4.13 -10.37 -12.26
CA LYS A 50 5.14 -11.40 -11.88
C LYS A 50 6.57 -11.10 -12.36
N GLY A 51 6.69 -10.29 -13.41
CA GLY A 51 7.97 -9.86 -13.97
C GLY A 51 8.66 -8.74 -13.18
N GLU A 52 8.01 -8.15 -12.18
CA GLU A 52 8.60 -7.06 -11.39
C GLU A 52 9.62 -7.57 -10.36
N LEU A 53 10.63 -6.75 -10.09
CA LEU A 53 11.62 -7.03 -9.06
C LEU A 53 10.98 -6.93 -7.67
N VAL A 54 10.61 -8.08 -7.11
CA VAL A 54 9.94 -8.22 -5.81
C VAL A 54 10.61 -7.47 -4.66
N GLY A 55 11.95 -7.32 -4.69
CA GLY A 55 12.70 -6.61 -3.65
C GLY A 55 12.62 -5.09 -3.67
N LYS A 56 11.99 -4.49 -4.70
CA LYS A 56 11.86 -3.02 -4.85
C LYS A 56 10.44 -2.49 -4.60
N SER A 57 9.45 -3.37 -4.51
CA SER A 57 8.04 -2.99 -4.36
C SER A 57 7.75 -2.47 -2.95
N THR A 58 7.25 -1.23 -2.87
CA THR A 58 6.80 -0.61 -1.62
C THR A 58 5.49 -1.22 -1.11
N ALA A 59 4.74 -1.93 -1.96
CA ALA A 59 3.52 -2.66 -1.60
C ALA A 59 3.75 -3.63 -0.44
N THR A 60 4.94 -4.24 -0.38
CA THR A 60 5.33 -5.14 0.72
C THR A 60 5.17 -4.48 2.09
N HIS A 61 5.55 -3.21 2.22
CA HIS A 61 5.44 -2.49 3.49
C HIS A 61 3.99 -2.19 3.85
N ALA A 62 3.15 -1.83 2.87
CA ALA A 62 1.72 -1.63 3.09
C ALA A 62 1.07 -2.90 3.65
N ARG A 63 1.40 -4.07 3.08
CA ARG A 63 0.91 -5.37 3.57
C ARG A 63 1.42 -5.74 4.97
N ILE A 64 2.67 -5.40 5.31
CA ILE A 64 3.23 -5.65 6.65
C ILE A 64 2.56 -4.76 7.71
N LEU A 65 2.33 -3.49 7.39
CA LEU A 65 1.71 -2.51 8.29
C LEU A 65 0.21 -2.75 8.48
N ALA A 66 -0.51 -3.08 7.41
CA ALA A 66 -1.96 -3.27 7.42
C ALA A 66 -2.36 -4.67 6.87
N PRO A 67 -1.97 -5.77 7.56
CA PRO A 67 -2.19 -7.14 7.09
C PRO A 67 -3.65 -7.59 7.09
N GLU A 68 -4.58 -6.80 7.61
CA GLU A 68 -6.02 -7.11 7.53
C GLU A 68 -6.71 -6.34 6.40
N ASP A 69 -6.11 -5.25 5.93
CA ASP A 69 -6.75 -4.31 5.00
C ASP A 69 -6.09 -4.26 3.63
N VAL A 70 -4.81 -4.63 3.52
CA VAL A 70 -4.06 -4.61 2.25
C VAL A 70 -3.86 -6.04 1.74
N THR A 71 -4.25 -6.39 0.52
CA THR A 71 -3.94 -7.69 -0.10
C THR A 71 -3.09 -7.50 -1.36
N ILE A 72 -2.10 -8.36 -1.60
CA ILE A 72 -1.24 -8.27 -2.79
C ILE A 72 -1.49 -9.47 -3.70
N HIS A 73 -1.86 -9.20 -4.95
CA HIS A 73 -2.13 -10.17 -6.01
C HIS A 73 -1.01 -10.16 -7.04
N VAL A 74 -0.52 -11.33 -7.43
CA VAL A 74 0.48 -11.47 -8.49
C VAL A 74 -0.20 -11.76 -9.82
N TYR A 75 -0.14 -10.82 -10.76
CA TYR A 75 -0.61 -10.99 -12.13
C TYR A 75 0.35 -11.86 -12.97
N PRO A 76 -0.14 -12.76 -13.83
CA PRO A 76 -1.55 -12.99 -14.19
C PRO A 76 -2.28 -14.01 -13.31
N ASP A 77 -1.54 -14.72 -12.46
CA ASP A 77 -1.98 -15.98 -11.85
C ASP A 77 -2.98 -15.79 -10.70
N ALA A 78 -2.89 -14.70 -9.94
CA ALA A 78 -3.67 -14.48 -8.71
C ALA A 78 -4.96 -13.69 -8.90
N ILE A 79 -5.24 -13.13 -10.09
CA ILE A 79 -6.49 -12.40 -10.31
C ILE A 79 -7.59 -13.41 -10.65
N SER A 80 -8.35 -13.83 -9.64
CA SER A 80 -9.68 -14.39 -9.84
C SER A 80 -10.70 -13.36 -9.33
N LEU A 81 -11.52 -12.88 -10.27
CA LEU A 81 -12.54 -11.85 -10.05
C LEU A 81 -13.57 -12.17 -8.96
N LYS A 82 -13.65 -13.43 -8.54
CA LYS A 82 -14.61 -13.90 -7.53
C LYS A 82 -14.27 -13.41 -6.11
N THR A 83 -13.03 -12.97 -5.87
CA THR A 83 -12.56 -12.55 -4.53
C THR A 83 -12.74 -11.04 -4.26
N LEU A 84 -13.04 -10.23 -5.28
CA LEU A 84 -13.10 -8.76 -5.16
C LEU A 84 -14.51 -8.18 -4.93
N GLY A 85 -15.53 -9.03 -4.74
CA GLY A 85 -16.88 -8.59 -4.40
C GLY A 85 -17.72 -8.23 -5.63
N GLU A 86 -18.99 -8.63 -5.58
CA GLU A 86 -19.95 -8.39 -6.64
C GLU A 86 -20.24 -6.88 -6.79
N ARG A 87 -20.38 -6.50 -8.07
CA ARG A 87 -20.51 -5.15 -8.62
C ARG A 87 -21.44 -4.22 -7.84
N HIS A 88 -20.90 -3.10 -7.37
CA HIS A 88 -21.63 -1.85 -7.18
C HIS A 88 -20.73 -0.68 -7.58
N ASN A 89 -20.77 -0.20 -8.82
CA ASN A 89 -21.62 0.94 -9.15
C ASN A 89 -21.47 1.41 -10.59
N THR A 90 -22.60 1.86 -11.12
CA THR A 90 -22.81 2.56 -12.38
C THR A 90 -22.38 4.03 -12.27
N GLY A 91 -21.41 4.45 -13.06
CA GLY A 91 -21.28 5.85 -13.50
C GLY A 91 -20.39 6.77 -12.66
N SER A 92 -19.20 7.08 -13.18
CA SER A 92 -18.73 8.43 -13.58
C SER A 92 -17.20 8.43 -13.70
N MET A 93 -16.68 9.08 -14.74
CA MET A 93 -15.24 9.16 -15.07
C MET A 93 -14.42 10.09 -14.16
N HIS A 94 -15.05 10.78 -13.20
CA HIS A 94 -14.38 11.72 -12.31
C HIS A 94 -14.81 11.51 -10.85
N LEU A 95 -13.85 11.31 -9.95
CA LEU A 95 -14.12 11.44 -8.51
C LEU A 95 -14.43 12.92 -8.24
N PRO A 96 -15.57 13.25 -7.60
CA PRO A 96 -15.77 14.59 -7.10
C PRO A 96 -14.70 14.90 -6.02
N GLU A 97 -14.17 16.12 -6.00
CA GLU A 97 -13.16 16.58 -5.01
C GLU A 97 -13.62 16.43 -3.55
N SER A 98 -14.93 16.25 -3.33
CA SER A 98 -15.57 16.03 -2.04
C SER A 98 -15.87 14.56 -1.70
N ALA A 99 -15.41 13.60 -2.52
CA ALA A 99 -15.58 12.17 -2.24
C ALA A 99 -14.78 11.78 -0.99
N GLY A 100 -15.45 11.77 0.17
CA GLY A 100 -14.93 11.19 1.39
C GLY A 100 -14.67 9.69 1.24
N SER A 101 -14.01 9.09 2.24
CA SER A 101 -13.77 7.63 2.32
C SER A 101 -15.03 6.77 2.21
N ASP A 102 -16.20 7.37 2.36
CA ASP A 102 -17.50 6.69 2.40
C ASP A 102 -18.02 6.31 1.00
N LEU A 103 -17.33 6.71 -0.08
CA LEU A 103 -17.75 6.42 -1.46
C LEU A 103 -17.24 5.06 -1.97
N PHE A 104 -16.19 4.49 -1.36
CA PHE A 104 -15.59 3.24 -1.79
C PHE A 104 -15.27 2.33 -0.61
N ASP A 105 -15.75 1.10 -0.64
CA ASP A 105 -15.36 0.08 0.36
C ASP A 105 -13.97 -0.52 0.08
N ARG A 106 -13.51 -0.40 -1.18
CA ARG A 106 -12.31 -1.06 -1.68
C ARG A 106 -11.68 -0.30 -2.85
N VAL A 107 -10.35 -0.19 -2.84
CA VAL A 107 -9.56 0.38 -3.95
C VAL A 107 -8.51 -0.62 -4.42
N VAL A 108 -8.32 -0.69 -5.73
CA VAL A 108 -7.30 -1.51 -6.38
C VAL A 108 -6.19 -0.63 -6.95
N PHE A 109 -4.95 -0.84 -6.51
CA PHE A 109 -3.76 -0.22 -7.09
C PHE A 109 -3.03 -1.20 -8.00
N ILE A 110 -2.40 -0.68 -9.05
CA ILE A 110 -1.50 -1.44 -9.91
C ILE A 110 -0.07 -0.97 -9.62
N ASP A 111 0.71 -1.82 -8.96
CA ASP A 111 2.13 -1.59 -8.66
C ASP A 111 2.98 -2.32 -9.70
N SER A 112 3.19 -1.68 -10.85
CA SER A 112 3.97 -2.23 -11.95
C SER A 112 4.52 -1.12 -12.85
N THR A 113 5.58 -1.43 -13.59
CA THR A 113 6.13 -0.55 -14.64
C THR A 113 5.07 -0.25 -15.71
N TRP A 114 5.22 0.87 -16.41
CA TRP A 114 4.26 1.36 -17.42
C TRP A 114 3.77 0.29 -18.40
N GLN A 115 4.69 -0.45 -19.02
CA GLN A 115 4.35 -1.51 -19.98
C GLN A 115 3.57 -2.66 -19.34
N GLN A 116 3.88 -3.02 -18.10
CA GLN A 116 3.22 -4.09 -17.36
C GLN A 116 1.85 -3.63 -16.84
N CYS A 117 1.76 -2.37 -16.41
CA CYS A 117 0.51 -1.72 -15.99
C CYS A 117 -0.53 -1.70 -17.12
N HIS A 118 -0.14 -1.34 -18.34
CA HIS A 118 -1.07 -1.36 -19.50
C HIS A 118 -1.64 -2.76 -19.77
N LYS A 119 -0.84 -3.83 -19.60
CA LYS A 119 -1.32 -5.21 -19.76
C LYS A 119 -2.36 -5.56 -18.69
N ILE A 120 -2.12 -5.14 -17.44
CA ILE A 120 -3.05 -5.37 -16.34
C ILE A 120 -4.36 -4.58 -16.56
N ILE A 121 -4.28 -3.29 -16.90
CA ILE A 121 -5.44 -2.43 -17.12
C ILE A 121 -6.33 -2.94 -18.27
N ALA A 122 -5.71 -3.49 -19.33
CA ALA A 122 -6.40 -4.01 -20.49
C ALA A 122 -6.99 -5.41 -20.27
N ASP A 123 -6.68 -6.07 -19.15
CA ASP A 123 -7.14 -7.43 -18.88
C ASP A 123 -8.67 -7.49 -18.73
N GLU A 124 -9.28 -8.50 -19.36
CA GLU A 124 -10.73 -8.72 -19.32
C GLU A 124 -11.25 -8.87 -17.88
N LYS A 125 -10.39 -9.35 -16.98
CA LYS A 125 -10.71 -9.47 -15.56
C LYS A 125 -10.94 -8.12 -14.90
N LEU A 126 -10.49 -7.00 -15.47
CA LEU A 126 -10.68 -5.66 -14.87
C LEU A 126 -11.73 -4.81 -15.59
N VAL A 127 -12.50 -5.36 -16.54
CA VAL A 127 -13.50 -4.61 -17.32
C VAL A 127 -14.63 -4.03 -16.46
N GLY A 128 -14.98 -4.70 -15.35
CA GLY A 128 -16.04 -4.25 -14.44
C GLY A 128 -15.64 -3.19 -13.41
N PHE A 129 -14.36 -2.82 -13.34
CA PHE A 129 -13.87 -1.84 -12.37
C PHE A 129 -14.01 -0.42 -12.92
N GLN A 130 -14.42 0.50 -12.04
CA GLN A 130 -14.25 1.92 -12.32
C GLN A 130 -12.75 2.23 -12.36
N LYS A 131 -12.26 2.57 -13.55
CA LYS A 131 -10.86 2.93 -13.78
C LYS A 131 -10.71 4.42 -13.57
N VAL A 132 -9.88 4.78 -12.60
CA VAL A 132 -9.57 6.17 -12.30
C VAL A 132 -8.11 6.40 -12.63
N LYS A 133 -7.85 7.44 -13.41
CA LYS A 133 -6.51 7.97 -13.63
C LYS A 133 -6.40 9.26 -12.84
N LEU A 134 -5.39 9.36 -11.98
CA LEU A 134 -5.07 10.60 -11.30
C LEU A 134 -4.39 11.52 -12.31
N GLU A 135 -5.14 12.46 -12.86
CA GLU A 135 -4.61 13.50 -13.76
C GLU A 135 -4.26 14.74 -12.92
N ASN A 136 -3.05 15.27 -13.09
CA ASN A 136 -2.55 16.46 -12.38
C ASN A 136 -2.43 16.35 -10.85
N ALA A 137 -2.40 15.13 -10.30
CA ALA A 137 -2.12 14.96 -8.87
C ALA A 137 -0.68 15.41 -8.57
N ILE A 138 -0.53 16.39 -7.68
CA ILE A 138 0.75 16.67 -7.04
C ILE A 138 1.00 15.50 -6.09
N THR A 139 1.79 14.52 -6.55
CA THR A 139 2.26 13.49 -5.65
C THR A 139 3.20 14.15 -4.65
N HIS A 140 2.93 14.06 -3.35
CA HIS A 140 3.88 14.46 -2.30
C HIS A 140 5.12 13.53 -2.22
N PHE A 141 5.41 12.80 -3.29
CA PHE A 141 6.63 12.00 -3.44
C PHE A 141 7.59 12.71 -4.39
N TRP A 142 8.88 12.61 -4.04
CA TRP A 142 10.08 13.26 -4.61
C TRP A 142 10.43 14.63 -3.99
N ARG A 143 11.04 14.61 -2.80
CA ARG A 143 12.03 15.64 -2.40
C ARG A 143 13.34 15.38 -3.14
N GLU A 144 14.09 16.45 -3.44
CA GLU A 144 15.50 16.35 -3.85
C GLU A 144 16.28 15.51 -2.82
N TYR A 145 16.86 14.40 -3.29
CA TYR A 145 17.55 13.44 -2.46
C TYR A 145 19.06 13.68 -2.57
N ASP A 146 19.67 14.14 -1.48
CA ASP A 146 21.10 14.49 -1.40
C ASP A 146 22.02 13.28 -1.16
N GLY A 147 21.47 12.06 -1.22
CA GLY A 147 22.23 10.82 -1.19
C GLY A 147 22.65 10.31 0.19
N LYS A 148 22.22 10.94 1.30
CA LYS A 148 22.88 10.71 2.59
C LYS A 148 22.31 9.63 3.53
N TYR A 149 21.13 9.01 3.33
CA TYR A 149 20.59 8.06 4.35
C TYR A 149 19.75 6.86 3.87
N ASP A 150 19.88 5.78 4.65
CA ASP A 150 19.28 4.44 4.52
C ASP A 150 17.74 4.42 4.46
N ASN A 151 17.24 4.15 3.26
CA ASN A 151 15.89 4.41 2.73
C ASN A 151 14.68 3.89 3.51
N LEU A 152 14.83 2.93 4.43
CA LEU A 152 13.67 2.22 4.96
C LEU A 152 13.18 2.77 6.31
N LEU A 153 14.11 3.06 7.22
CA LEU A 153 13.77 3.57 8.55
C LEU A 153 13.23 5.00 8.47
N PHE A 154 13.79 5.81 7.57
CA PHE A 154 13.27 7.14 7.29
C PHE A 154 11.86 7.08 6.71
N PHE A 155 11.60 6.19 5.74
CA PHE A 155 10.26 6.03 5.18
C PHE A 155 9.25 5.66 6.26
N PHE A 156 9.56 4.70 7.13
CA PHE A 156 8.64 4.32 8.20
C PHE A 156 8.45 5.42 9.26
N ALA A 157 9.52 6.09 9.68
CA ALA A 157 9.44 7.21 10.62
C ALA A 157 8.67 8.40 10.04
N PHE A 158 8.87 8.69 8.75
CA PHE A 158 8.17 9.73 8.02
C PHE A 158 6.67 9.43 7.91
N GLN A 159 6.31 8.22 7.47
CA GLN A 159 4.91 7.82 7.35
C GLN A 159 4.22 7.77 8.72
N TYR A 160 4.91 7.31 9.76
CA TYR A 160 4.41 7.34 11.13
C TYR A 160 4.11 8.77 11.59
N ASN A 161 5.06 9.69 11.44
CA ASN A 161 4.89 11.08 11.86
C ASN A 161 3.73 11.76 11.11
N LEU A 162 3.61 11.51 9.80
CA LEU A 162 2.53 12.07 8.98
C LEU A 162 1.13 11.59 9.44
N ILE A 163 0.99 10.32 9.82
CA ILE A 163 -0.27 9.79 10.38
C ILE A 163 -0.59 10.45 11.73
N GLN A 164 0.41 10.63 12.60
CA GLN A 164 0.21 11.25 13.91
C GLN A 164 -0.22 12.72 13.80
N GLU A 165 0.36 13.47 12.86
CA GLU A 165 -0.01 14.86 12.60
C GLU A 165 -1.46 14.98 12.12
N GLU A 166 -1.90 14.12 11.20
CA GLU A 166 -3.29 14.12 10.72
C GLU A 166 -4.30 13.71 11.80
N GLN A 167 -3.96 12.75 12.66
CA GLN A 167 -4.80 12.40 13.81
C GLN A 167 -4.89 13.55 14.82
N ALA A 168 -3.79 14.25 15.09
CA ALA A 168 -3.78 15.40 15.99
C ALA A 168 -4.63 16.57 15.45
N LYS A 169 -4.58 16.82 14.13
CA LYS A 169 -5.46 17.81 13.47
C LYS A 169 -6.94 17.43 13.61
N LYS A 170 -7.28 16.16 13.39
CA LYS A 170 -8.65 15.65 13.53
C LYS A 170 -9.16 15.71 14.98
N LEU A 171 -8.32 15.45 15.98
CA LEU A 171 -8.68 15.63 17.40
C LEU A 171 -8.98 17.10 17.71
N LYS A 172 -8.09 18.01 17.33
CA LYS A 172 -8.29 19.46 17.54
C LYS A 172 -9.56 19.99 16.86
N ALA A 173 -9.86 19.51 15.65
CA ALA A 173 -11.08 19.87 14.94
C ALA A 173 -12.36 19.39 15.66
N ARG A 174 -12.32 18.19 16.25
CA ARG A 174 -13.44 17.60 17.03
C ARG A 174 -13.64 18.27 18.39
N ASP A 175 -12.56 18.71 19.03
CA ASP A 175 -12.65 19.44 20.31
C ASP A 175 -13.20 20.85 20.11
N PHE A 176 -12.89 21.49 18.97
CA PHE A 176 -13.46 22.78 18.59
C PHE A 176 -14.97 22.71 18.30
N THR A 177 -15.46 21.62 17.69
CA THR A 177 -16.90 21.43 17.39
C THR A 177 -17.75 21.09 18.62
N LYS A 178 -17.14 20.73 19.75
CA LYS A 178 -17.85 20.42 21.02
C LYS A 178 -17.97 21.60 21.97
N GLN A 179 -17.30 22.73 21.69
CA GLN A 179 -17.31 23.94 22.53
C GLN A 179 -18.15 25.08 21.93
N THR A 180 -18.79 24.86 20.79
CA THR A 180 -19.78 25.74 20.14
C THR A 180 -21.12 25.04 20.12
#